data_AF-A0A706SZ10-F1
#
_entry.id   AF-A0A706SZ10-F1
#
_cell.length_a   1.000
_cell.length_b   1.000
_cell.length_c   1.000
_cell.angle_alpha   90.00
_cell.angle_beta   90.00
_cell.angle_gamma   90.00
#
_symmetry.space_group_name_H-M   'P 1'
#
loop_
_entity.id
_entity.type
_entity.pdbx_description
1 polymer ?
#
loop_
_entity_poly.entity_id
_entity_poly.type
_entity_poly.pdbx_seq_one_letter_code
_entity_poly.pdbx_strand_id
1 'polypeptide(L)'
;MQTINTNYHNGKIIARSWNGWTRSEYDAELSSEKNHRAAAEKLIAKLNANKSVSWGIVNSAPSVPGVRGKDNGWTFIIGYVPEVAPLDMSITVKFCPATNKGPAFMRAYSWLVPRGIKVNYSPRVADGSDIQANARYAAGIMLERINEICREGGDLLGWKIADYVQLYDGDRLFTLKAN
;
A
#
# COMPACT_ATOMS: atom_id res chain seq x y z
N MET A 1 -1.18 5.09 8.74
CA MET A 1 -0.09 5.98 8.28
C MET A 1 0.51 6.64 9.51
N GLN A 2 1.83 6.60 9.66
CA GLN A 2 2.56 7.08 10.84
C GLN A 2 3.77 7.90 10.39
N THR A 3 4.48 8.54 11.33
CA THR A 3 5.63 9.40 11.02
C THR A 3 6.90 9.00 11.76
N ILE A 4 8.05 9.31 11.15
CA ILE A 4 9.36 9.31 11.79
C ILE A 4 9.94 10.72 11.63
N ASN A 5 10.33 11.32 12.74
CA ASN A 5 11.00 12.62 12.75
C ASN A 5 12.49 12.40 13.00
N THR A 6 13.33 13.10 12.24
CA THR A 6 14.79 13.02 12.36
C THR A 6 15.36 14.39 12.63
N ASN A 7 16.35 14.48 13.51
CA ASN A 7 17.04 15.74 13.81
C ASN A 7 18.56 15.53 13.77
N TYR A 8 19.28 16.47 13.18
CA TYR A 8 20.74 16.51 13.17
C TYR A 8 21.29 17.32 14.35
N HIS A 9 22.28 16.77 15.06
CA HIS A 9 23.01 17.46 16.12
C HIS A 9 24.41 16.86 16.31
N ASN A 10 25.46 17.69 16.28
CA ASN A 10 26.85 17.34 16.59
C ASN A 10 27.36 16.06 15.88
N GLY A 11 27.22 15.99 14.55
CA GLY A 11 27.70 14.84 13.78
C GLY A 11 26.82 13.60 13.88
N LYS A 12 25.59 13.74 14.40
CA LYS A 12 24.65 12.63 14.58
C LYS A 12 23.26 13.00 14.12
N ILE A 13 22.55 12.01 13.59
CA ILE A 13 21.12 12.09 13.28
C ILE A 13 20.37 11.15 14.22
N ILE A 14 19.34 11.69 14.87
CA ILE A 14 18.46 10.93 15.76
C ILE A 14 17.11 10.79 15.07
N ALA A 15 16.68 9.55 14.80
CA ALA A 15 15.33 9.26 14.32
C ALA A 15 14.42 8.84 15.48
N ARG A 16 13.19 9.35 15.51
CA ARG A 16 12.18 9.06 16.53
C ARG A 16 10.86 8.67 15.86
N SER A 17 10.23 7.60 16.35
CA SER A 17 8.90 7.18 15.91
C SER A 17 7.82 8.18 16.33
N TRP A 18 6.65 8.14 15.69
CA TRP A 18 5.48 8.99 15.95
C TRP A 18 5.05 9.00 17.42
N ASN A 19 5.25 7.91 18.14
CA ASN A 19 4.94 7.81 19.57
C ASN A 19 6.09 8.29 20.47
N GLY A 20 7.33 8.37 19.96
CA GLY A 20 8.53 8.75 20.72
C GLY A 20 9.20 7.61 21.50
N TRP A 21 8.66 6.40 21.45
CA TRP A 21 9.10 5.27 22.29
C TRP A 21 10.32 4.55 21.69
N THR A 22 10.44 4.60 20.36
CA THR A 22 11.55 3.95 19.65
C THR A 22 12.43 5.01 19.00
N ARG A 23 13.74 4.85 19.16
CA ARG A 23 14.74 5.73 18.54
C ARG A 23 15.91 4.97 17.93
N SER A 24 16.50 5.57 16.90
CA SER A 24 17.77 5.16 16.34
C SER A 24 18.71 6.36 16.24
N GLU A 25 20.01 6.07 16.34
CA GLU A 25 21.07 7.03 16.12
C GLU A 25 21.89 6.58 14.92
N TYR A 26 22.31 7.56 14.12
CA TYR A 26 23.10 7.40 12.92
C TYR A 26 24.19 8.48 12.91
N ASP A 27 25.45 8.05 12.98
CA ASP A 27 26.58 8.96 12.90
C ASP A 27 26.72 9.45 11.46
N ALA A 28 26.73 10.76 11.27
CA ALA A 28 26.78 11.40 9.96
C ALA A 28 27.48 12.74 10.04
N GLU A 29 28.40 13.02 9.13
CA GLU A 29 29.12 14.29 9.10
C GLU A 29 28.26 15.47 8.60
N LEU A 30 27.19 15.17 7.84
CA LEU A 30 26.36 16.16 7.15
C LEU A 30 24.86 15.94 7.38
N SER A 31 24.14 17.06 7.52
CA SER A 31 22.67 17.13 7.60
C SER A 31 22.02 17.05 6.21
N SER A 32 22.15 15.91 5.52
CA SER A 32 21.58 15.68 4.17
C SER A 32 20.37 14.76 4.19
N GLU A 33 19.41 14.92 3.25
CA GLU A 33 18.25 14.01 3.15
C GLU A 33 18.67 12.54 3.18
N LYS A 34 19.72 12.19 2.43
CA LYS A 34 20.23 10.82 2.35
C LYS A 34 20.61 10.27 3.73
N ASN A 35 21.29 11.06 4.55
CA ASN A 35 21.69 10.65 5.89
C ASN A 35 20.48 10.57 6.84
N HIS A 36 19.53 11.50 6.70
CA HIS A 36 18.28 11.46 7.46
C HIS A 36 17.44 10.23 7.11
N ARG A 37 17.39 9.86 5.82
CA ARG A 37 16.70 8.67 5.33
C ARG A 37 17.34 7.39 5.87
N ALA A 38 18.68 7.29 5.86
CA ALA A 38 19.40 6.15 6.44
C ALA A 38 19.09 5.97 7.94
N ALA A 39 18.99 7.07 8.70
CA ALA A 39 18.59 7.03 10.11
C ALA A 39 17.15 6.52 10.29
N ALA A 40 16.22 6.95 9.43
CA ALA A 40 14.84 6.50 9.44
C ALA A 40 14.71 5.01 9.06
N GLU A 41 15.44 4.53 8.05
CA GLU A 41 15.47 3.12 7.64
C GLU A 41 16.01 2.22 8.76
N LYS A 42 17.06 2.66 9.47
CA LYS A 42 17.58 1.96 10.65
C LYS A 42 16.54 1.85 11.78
N LEU A 43 15.70 2.87 11.95
CA LEU A 43 14.60 2.82 12.91
C LEU A 43 13.49 1.85 12.45
N ILE A 44 13.14 1.89 11.16
CA ILE A 44 12.15 0.98 10.56
C ILE A 44 12.58 -0.48 10.71
N ALA A 45 13.85 -0.80 10.49
CA ALA A 45 14.37 -2.15 10.71
C ALA A 45 14.14 -2.64 12.15
N LYS A 46 14.29 -1.76 13.15
CA LYS A 46 13.96 -2.07 14.55
C LYS A 46 12.46 -2.28 14.76
N LEU A 47 11.61 -1.47 14.14
CA LEU A 47 10.15 -1.60 14.24
C LEU A 47 9.66 -2.92 13.61
N ASN A 48 10.26 -3.32 12.49
CA ASN A 48 9.92 -4.54 11.76
C ASN A 48 10.43 -5.81 12.45
N ALA A 49 11.39 -5.71 13.35
CA ALA A 49 11.91 -6.86 14.10
C ALA A 49 10.84 -7.57 14.95
N ASN A 50 9.74 -6.89 15.30
CA ASN A 50 8.62 -7.45 16.07
C ASN A 50 7.64 -8.31 15.24
N LYS A 51 7.93 -8.57 13.94
CA LYS A 51 7.24 -9.52 13.02
C LYS A 51 5.73 -9.38 12.83
N SER A 52 5.01 -8.53 13.55
CA SER A 52 3.56 -8.39 13.41
C SER A 52 3.15 -7.46 12.26
N VAL A 53 4.02 -6.52 11.88
CA VAL A 53 3.76 -5.48 10.88
C VAL A 53 5.10 -5.06 10.26
N SER A 54 5.19 -5.01 8.93
CA SER A 54 6.33 -4.42 8.23
C SER A 54 6.00 -2.99 7.80
N TRP A 55 6.90 -2.06 8.08
CA TRP A 55 6.80 -0.64 7.78
C TRP A 55 7.81 -0.25 6.70
N GLY A 56 7.46 0.77 5.91
CA GLY A 56 8.34 1.36 4.90
C GLY A 56 8.08 2.86 4.71
N ILE A 57 9.05 3.58 4.16
CA ILE A 57 8.94 5.01 3.86
C ILE A 57 8.06 5.21 2.62
N VAL A 58 7.03 6.04 2.74
CA VAL A 58 6.08 6.38 1.67
C VAL A 58 6.37 7.76 1.10
N ASN A 59 6.78 8.71 1.95
CA ASN A 59 7.09 10.06 1.54
C ASN A 59 8.06 10.70 2.55
N SER A 60 8.77 11.75 2.12
CA SER A 60 9.66 12.54 2.97
C SER A 60 9.46 14.03 2.71
N ALA A 61 9.60 14.83 3.75
CA ALA A 61 9.65 16.28 3.64
C ALA A 61 10.67 16.84 4.65
N PRO A 62 11.38 17.93 4.32
CA PRO A 62 12.14 18.66 5.32
C PRO A 62 11.18 19.14 6.42
N SER A 63 11.61 19.06 7.68
CA SER A 63 10.79 19.54 8.79
C SER A 63 10.62 21.05 8.65
N VAL A 64 9.36 21.51 8.55
CA VAL A 64 9.04 22.92 8.30
C VAL A 64 9.42 23.74 9.54
N PRO A 65 10.25 24.80 9.42
CA PRO A 65 10.64 25.61 10.57
C PRO A 65 9.42 26.42 11.04
N GLY A 66 8.90 26.13 12.24
CA GLY A 66 7.63 26.76 12.61
C GLY A 66 7.15 26.69 14.05
N VAL A 67 8.01 26.46 15.06
CA VAL A 67 7.77 26.87 16.48
C VAL A 67 9.10 27.10 17.24
N ARG A 68 10.23 26.47 16.84
CA ARG A 68 11.51 26.56 17.57
C ARG A 68 12.77 26.74 16.70
N GLY A 69 12.66 27.38 15.54
CA GLY A 69 13.77 28.12 14.89
C GLY A 69 15.11 27.41 14.59
N LYS A 70 15.26 26.08 14.74
CA LYS A 70 16.51 25.33 14.48
C LYS A 70 16.26 23.89 14.03
N ASP A 71 15.14 23.62 13.38
CA ASP A 71 14.80 22.25 12.96
C ASP A 71 15.56 21.89 11.67
N ASN A 72 16.81 21.42 11.83
CA ASN A 72 17.59 20.78 10.77
C ASN A 72 17.19 19.29 10.68
N GLY A 73 15.92 19.07 10.35
CA GLY A 73 15.28 17.77 10.45
C GLY A 73 14.52 17.37 9.20
N TRP A 74 14.14 16.10 9.14
CA TRP A 74 13.26 15.55 8.12
C TRP A 74 12.13 14.77 8.78
N THR A 75 10.95 14.90 8.21
CA THR A 75 9.76 14.13 8.54
C THR A 75 9.52 13.09 7.45
N PHE A 76 9.50 11.82 7.84
CA PHE A 76 9.20 10.70 6.96
C PHE A 76 7.81 10.17 7.28
N ILE A 77 6.98 10.02 6.26
CA ILE A 77 5.71 9.30 6.35
C ILE A 77 6.02 7.82 6.15
N ILE A 78 5.60 6.98 7.10
CA ILE A 78 5.70 5.54 7.00
C ILE A 78 4.32 4.89 6.83
N GLY A 79 4.29 3.87 5.99
CA GLY A 79 3.11 3.07 5.67
C GLY A 79 3.36 1.60 5.96
N TYR A 80 2.27 0.85 6.08
CA TYR A 80 2.33 -0.60 6.10
C TYR A 80 2.85 -1.12 4.76
N VAL A 81 3.89 -1.93 4.81
CA VAL A 81 4.39 -2.74 3.70
C VAL A 81 3.91 -4.16 3.97
N PRO A 82 2.98 -4.72 3.19
CA PRO A 82 2.60 -6.11 3.35
C PRO A 82 3.81 -7.04 3.22
N GLU A 83 3.87 -8.12 4.01
CA GLU A 83 4.91 -9.17 3.90
C GLU A 83 4.97 -9.80 2.50
N VAL A 84 3.85 -9.71 1.78
CA VAL A 84 3.81 -9.90 0.34
C VAL A 84 4.10 -8.55 -0.30
N ALA A 85 5.28 -8.41 -0.89
CA ALA A 85 5.60 -7.21 -1.67
C ALA A 85 4.49 -6.96 -2.70
N PRO A 86 4.07 -5.71 -2.97
CA PRO A 86 3.40 -5.39 -4.22
C PRO A 86 4.44 -5.41 -5.35
N LEU A 87 5.16 -6.52 -5.52
CA LEU A 87 6.00 -6.77 -6.69
C LEU A 87 5.13 -7.21 -7.86
N ASP A 88 4.01 -7.89 -7.55
CA ASP A 88 3.00 -8.29 -8.51
C ASP A 88 1.73 -7.47 -8.25
N MET A 89 1.25 -6.77 -9.28
CA MET A 89 -0.02 -6.05 -9.21
C MET A 89 -1.13 -7.02 -8.80
N SER A 90 -2.11 -6.58 -8.02
CA SER A 90 -3.19 -7.45 -7.56
C SER A 90 -4.56 -6.79 -7.65
N ILE A 91 -5.59 -7.64 -7.72
CA ILE A 91 -6.99 -7.26 -7.74
C ILE A 91 -7.67 -7.90 -6.53
N THR A 92 -8.29 -7.08 -5.68
CA THR A 92 -9.13 -7.57 -4.57
C THR A 92 -10.60 -7.41 -4.93
N VAL A 93 -11.37 -8.48 -4.89
CA VAL A 93 -12.81 -8.49 -5.13
C VAL A 93 -13.54 -8.69 -3.82
N LYS A 94 -14.37 -7.70 -3.48
CA LYS A 94 -15.21 -7.68 -2.29
C LYS A 94 -16.66 -7.96 -2.62
N PHE A 95 -17.26 -8.89 -1.89
CA PHE A 95 -18.66 -9.26 -2.04
C PHE A 95 -19.51 -8.35 -1.17
N CYS A 96 -20.35 -7.52 -1.81
CA CYS A 96 -21.25 -6.60 -1.12
C CYS A 96 -22.67 -7.20 -1.11
N PRO A 97 -23.24 -7.50 0.08
CA PRO A 97 -24.56 -8.10 0.18
C PRO A 97 -25.65 -7.13 -0.31
N ALA A 98 -26.81 -7.68 -0.65
CA ALA A 98 -27.99 -6.88 -0.94
C ALA A 98 -28.40 -6.06 0.29
N THR A 99 -28.92 -4.86 0.06
CA THR A 99 -29.45 -3.99 1.11
C THR A 99 -30.82 -3.48 0.70
N ASN A 100 -31.55 -2.87 1.63
CA ASN A 100 -32.83 -2.20 1.32
C ASN A 100 -32.69 -1.10 0.25
N LYS A 101 -31.47 -0.64 -0.04
CA LYS A 101 -31.17 0.42 -1.01
C LYS A 101 -30.70 -0.10 -2.36
N GLY A 102 -30.55 -1.42 -2.54
CA GLY A 102 -30.16 -1.98 -3.82
C GLY A 102 -29.71 -3.44 -3.80
N PRO A 103 -29.56 -4.05 -4.99
CA PRO A 103 -29.16 -5.45 -5.12
C PRO A 103 -27.73 -5.66 -4.63
N ALA A 104 -27.40 -6.92 -4.35
CA ALA A 104 -26.02 -7.32 -4.09
C ALA A 104 -25.14 -6.92 -5.28
N PHE A 105 -23.86 -6.62 -5.01
CA PHE A 105 -22.88 -6.35 -6.05
C PHE A 105 -21.49 -6.83 -5.59
N MET A 106 -20.53 -6.84 -6.51
CA MET A 106 -19.12 -7.00 -6.22
C MET A 106 -18.41 -5.67 -6.43
N ARG A 107 -17.34 -5.45 -5.67
CA ARG A 107 -16.45 -4.32 -5.93
C ARG A 107 -15.03 -4.85 -6.10
N ALA A 108 -14.47 -4.65 -7.28
CA ALA A 108 -13.08 -4.97 -7.57
C ALA A 108 -12.20 -3.76 -7.28
N TYR A 109 -11.05 -3.97 -6.66
CA TYR A 109 -10.09 -2.94 -6.26
C TYR A 109 -8.71 -3.30 -6.78
N SER A 110 -7.93 -2.28 -7.13
CA SER A 110 -6.50 -2.39 -7.40
C SER A 110 -5.84 -1.10 -6.89
N TRP A 111 -4.54 -1.14 -6.65
CA TRP A 111 -3.77 0.05 -6.26
C TRP A 111 -3.86 1.17 -7.32
N LEU A 112 -3.99 0.82 -8.62
CA LEU A 112 -4.23 1.77 -9.72
C LEU A 112 -5.65 2.34 -9.75
N VAL A 113 -6.61 1.61 -9.17
CA VAL A 113 -8.03 1.98 -9.18
C VAL A 113 -8.57 1.93 -7.74
N PRO A 114 -8.14 2.87 -6.88
CA PRO A 114 -8.38 2.80 -5.43
C PRO A 114 -9.86 2.96 -5.05
N ARG A 115 -10.66 3.64 -5.89
CA ARG A 115 -12.12 3.75 -5.67
C ARG A 115 -12.86 2.44 -5.94
N GLY A 116 -12.20 1.51 -6.64
CA GLY A 116 -12.75 0.26 -7.13
C GLY A 116 -13.83 0.44 -8.20
N ILE A 117 -14.13 -0.64 -8.90
CA ILE A 117 -15.20 -0.70 -9.90
C ILE A 117 -16.35 -1.50 -9.30
N LYS A 118 -17.55 -0.93 -9.35
CA LYS A 118 -18.77 -1.64 -8.99
C LYS A 118 -19.16 -2.56 -10.14
N VAL A 119 -19.23 -3.86 -9.85
CA VAL A 119 -19.65 -4.90 -10.78
C VAL A 119 -20.94 -5.49 -10.23
N ASN A 120 -22.05 -5.29 -10.93
CA ASN A 120 -23.30 -5.96 -10.55
C ASN A 120 -23.15 -7.46 -10.80
N TYR A 121 -23.76 -8.30 -9.95
CA TYR A 121 -23.80 -9.74 -10.24
C TYR A 121 -24.46 -9.94 -11.61
N SER A 122 -23.86 -10.79 -12.43
CA SER A 122 -24.48 -11.21 -13.68
C SER A 122 -25.84 -11.85 -13.38
N PRO A 123 -26.90 -11.58 -14.17
CA PRO A 123 -28.24 -12.16 -13.97
C PRO A 123 -28.26 -13.70 -13.91
N ARG A 124 -27.21 -14.37 -14.41
CA ARG A 124 -27.04 -15.83 -14.35
C ARG A 124 -26.63 -16.36 -12.98
N VAL A 125 -26.41 -15.50 -11.98
CA VAL A 125 -25.63 -15.83 -10.78
C VAL A 125 -26.24 -15.31 -9.47
N ALA A 126 -27.57 -15.18 -9.43
CA ALA A 126 -28.31 -14.70 -8.27
C ALA A 126 -28.44 -15.74 -7.12
N ASP A 127 -27.97 -16.97 -7.31
CA ASP A 127 -28.08 -18.09 -6.38
C ASP A 127 -26.80 -18.34 -5.56
N GLY A 128 -25.70 -17.63 -5.84
CA GLY A 128 -24.45 -17.74 -5.07
C GLY A 128 -23.73 -19.09 -5.24
N SER A 129 -24.09 -19.87 -6.26
CA SER A 129 -23.58 -21.24 -6.46
C SER A 129 -22.12 -21.30 -6.93
N ASP A 130 -21.59 -20.24 -7.56
CA ASP A 130 -20.18 -20.16 -7.99
C ASP A 130 -19.51 -18.82 -7.63
N ILE A 131 -19.13 -18.68 -6.36
CA ILE A 131 -18.45 -17.48 -5.82
C ILE A 131 -17.11 -17.23 -6.52
N GLN A 132 -16.40 -18.28 -6.93
CA GLN A 132 -15.09 -18.13 -7.57
C GLN A 132 -15.21 -17.60 -9.01
N ALA A 133 -16.14 -18.12 -9.81
CA ALA A 133 -16.38 -17.61 -11.16
C ALA A 133 -16.84 -16.14 -11.14
N ASN A 134 -17.67 -15.77 -10.16
CA ASN A 134 -18.08 -14.38 -9.95
C ASN A 134 -16.90 -13.46 -9.63
N ALA A 135 -16.05 -13.89 -8.71
CA ALA A 135 -14.85 -13.14 -8.36
C ALA A 135 -13.94 -12.97 -9.59
N ARG A 136 -13.76 -14.04 -10.39
CA ARG A 136 -12.99 -14.00 -11.63
C ARG A 136 -13.59 -13.03 -12.65
N TYR A 137 -14.90 -12.99 -12.80
CA TYR A 137 -15.57 -12.05 -13.69
C TYR A 137 -15.32 -10.58 -13.28
N ALA A 138 -15.51 -10.27 -12.00
CA ALA A 138 -15.23 -8.92 -11.48
C ALA A 138 -13.74 -8.55 -11.59
N ALA A 139 -12.84 -9.51 -11.37
CA ALA A 139 -11.41 -9.32 -11.57
C ALA A 139 -11.05 -9.11 -13.05
N GLY A 140 -11.74 -9.77 -13.98
CA GLY A 140 -11.57 -9.56 -15.42
C GLY A 140 -11.88 -8.14 -15.86
N ILE A 141 -13.01 -7.58 -15.40
CA ILE A 141 -13.38 -6.17 -15.67
C ILE A 141 -12.31 -5.21 -15.12
N MET A 142 -11.80 -5.47 -13.91
CA MET A 142 -10.73 -4.65 -13.34
C MET A 142 -9.41 -4.82 -14.09
N LEU A 143 -9.08 -6.03 -14.57
CA LEU A 143 -7.89 -6.30 -15.37
C LEU A 143 -7.91 -5.51 -16.69
N GLU A 144 -9.04 -5.48 -17.37
CA GLU A 144 -9.24 -4.67 -18.58
C GLU A 144 -8.93 -3.19 -18.27
N ARG A 145 -9.50 -2.66 -17.19
CA ARG A 145 -9.26 -1.28 -16.78
C ARG A 145 -7.79 -1.00 -16.43
N ILE A 146 -7.13 -1.93 -15.75
CA ILE A 146 -5.70 -1.84 -15.43
C ILE A 146 -4.88 -1.78 -16.72
N ASN A 147 -5.16 -2.68 -17.67
CA ASN A 147 -4.42 -2.75 -18.93
C ASN A 147 -4.65 -1.51 -19.81
N GLU A 148 -5.83 -0.91 -19.76
CA GLU A 148 -6.07 0.40 -20.38
C GLU A 148 -5.19 1.50 -19.78
N ILE A 149 -5.16 1.61 -18.45
CA ILE A 149 -4.35 2.61 -17.73
C ILE A 149 -2.85 2.40 -18.01
N CYS A 150 -2.37 1.16 -17.97
CA CYS A 150 -0.99 0.83 -18.28
C CYS A 150 -0.61 1.19 -19.73
N ARG A 151 -1.52 0.92 -20.68
CA ARG A 151 -1.32 1.27 -22.10
C ARG A 151 -1.24 2.78 -22.31
N GLU A 152 -2.09 3.56 -21.64
CA GLU A 152 -2.02 5.03 -21.65
C GLU A 152 -0.69 5.54 -21.08
N GLY A 153 -0.12 4.83 -20.10
CA GLY A 153 1.18 5.11 -19.49
C GLY A 153 2.40 4.59 -20.27
N GLY A 154 2.21 3.94 -21.43
CA GLY A 154 3.30 3.44 -22.28
C GLY A 154 3.73 1.98 -22.04
N ASP A 155 3.08 1.24 -21.14
CA ASP A 155 3.29 -0.19 -20.94
C ASP A 155 2.38 -1.00 -21.90
N LEU A 156 3.00 -1.58 -22.92
CA LEU A 156 2.31 -2.28 -24.01
C LEU A 156 2.15 -3.79 -23.78
N LEU A 157 2.88 -4.36 -22.81
CA LEU A 157 2.84 -5.80 -22.55
C LEU A 157 1.55 -6.16 -21.82
N GLY A 158 1.16 -5.32 -20.87
CA GLY A 158 -0.06 -5.52 -20.08
C GLY A 158 0.05 -6.71 -19.12
N TRP A 159 -1.03 -6.94 -18.40
CA TRP A 159 -1.11 -7.85 -17.26
C TRP A 159 -2.12 -8.96 -17.51
N LYS A 160 -1.90 -10.09 -16.85
CA LYS A 160 -2.82 -11.24 -16.79
C LYS A 160 -2.96 -11.76 -15.37
N ILE A 161 -4.12 -12.33 -15.05
CA ILE A 161 -4.36 -13.00 -13.76
C ILE A 161 -3.45 -14.24 -13.67
N ALA A 162 -2.72 -14.36 -12.57
CA ALA A 162 -1.85 -15.48 -12.25
C ALA A 162 -2.56 -16.44 -11.29
N ASP A 163 -2.68 -16.03 -10.02
CA ASP A 163 -3.24 -16.86 -8.96
C ASP A 163 -4.52 -16.28 -8.37
N TYR A 164 -5.19 -17.13 -7.58
CA TYR A 164 -6.43 -16.82 -6.87
C TYR A 164 -6.31 -17.30 -5.43
N VAL A 165 -6.60 -16.40 -4.49
CA VAL A 165 -6.59 -16.70 -3.05
C VAL A 165 -7.86 -16.14 -2.41
N GLN A 166 -8.49 -16.92 -1.53
CA GLN A 166 -9.52 -16.41 -0.64
C GLN A 166 -8.87 -15.87 0.63
N LEU A 167 -9.19 -14.62 0.98
CA LEU A 167 -8.72 -13.97 2.20
C LEU A 167 -9.58 -14.38 3.40
N TYR A 168 -9.05 -14.15 4.61
CA TYR A 168 -9.68 -14.52 5.88
C TYR A 168 -11.03 -13.83 6.11
N ASP A 169 -11.22 -12.64 5.55
CA ASP A 169 -12.44 -11.83 5.61
C ASP A 169 -13.48 -12.21 4.55
N GLY A 170 -13.18 -13.23 3.73
CA GLY A 170 -14.05 -13.66 2.65
C GLY A 170 -13.92 -12.82 1.38
N ASP A 171 -12.95 -11.91 1.28
CA ASP A 171 -12.61 -11.25 0.02
C ASP A 171 -11.81 -12.20 -0.88
N ARG A 172 -11.72 -11.87 -2.18
CA ARG A 172 -10.99 -12.68 -3.18
C ARG A 172 -9.85 -11.87 -3.76
N LEU A 173 -8.63 -12.38 -3.61
CA LEU A 173 -7.43 -11.76 -4.13
C LEU A 173 -6.98 -12.49 -5.40
N PHE A 174 -6.67 -11.72 -6.43
CA PHE A 174 -6.06 -12.19 -7.67
C PHE A 174 -4.69 -11.52 -7.82
N THR A 175 -3.64 -12.32 -7.92
CA THR A 175 -2.32 -11.80 -8.29
C THR A 175 -2.27 -11.64 -9.80
N LEU A 176 -1.55 -10.63 -10.28
CA LEU A 176 -1.32 -10.39 -11.70
C LEU A 176 0.16 -10.58 -12.00
N LYS A 177 0.44 -11.11 -13.19
CA LYS A 177 1.79 -11.16 -13.76
C LYS A 177 1.81 -10.38 -15.06
N ALA A 178 2.98 -9.83 -15.39
CA ALA A 178 3.22 -9.27 -16.72
C ALA A 178 2.99 -10.34 -17.80
N ASN A 179 2.54 -9.91 -18.97
CA ASN A 179 2.33 -10.81 -20.11
C ASN A 179 3.61 -11.43 -20.65
#